data_AF-A0A7X8Z1R1-F1
#
_entry.id   AF-A0A7X8Z1R1-F1
#
_cell.length_a   1.000
_cell.length_b   1.000
_cell.length_c   1.000
_cell.angle_alpha   90.00
_cell.angle_beta   90.00
_cell.angle_gamma   90.00
#
_symmetry.space_group_name_H-M   'P 1'
#
loop_
_entity.id
_entity.type
_entity.pdbx_description
1 polymer ?
#
loop_
_entity_poly.entity_id
_entity_poly.type
_entity_poly.pdbx_seq_one_letter_code
_entity_poly.pdbx_strand_id
1 'polypeptide(L)'
;MRDNSVKLSLRLMVTITFSMLFLWTTGCRTDAWVGEQRATHRAVLSTHAESTSAVFTSNVTEDELVEELIRQRALYARYLQALGTFYTDKGFIQKAAWAEQELTELRRVPPYRYLSDGVELPPESSPERARGRRGPPVVSLESPPGVVIPPIPIADRTEIDLVEELVLHRSMYARFLNALGSYYLERGPEYKVNWVREEQRQLGLVKPYPYIMEASVPPPDLRPTDSIAEADKLYEDALTLMRKAGHGVPIWYHAGTMKHALAKLKVLIEQYPTSDKIDDAAFYIGEIHKEYGLGDSGLELDNELALKWYQRAIDWDPKTPHPVRFQMAVVLDYRLHERERALAMYQRVLAEEADLNRSNTHWASVRIGQLTREETRHAPGDTVSQERYESEPFPMPAEGSLEQ
;
A
#
# COMPACT_ATOMS: atom_id res chain seq x y z
N MET A 1 20.50 -63.18 -22.91
CA MET A 1 19.87 -63.89 -24.03
C MET A 1 18.44 -63.37 -24.17
N ARG A 2 18.15 -62.69 -25.29
CA ARG A 2 16.85 -62.37 -25.95
C ARG A 2 15.71 -61.88 -25.04
N ASP A 3 15.37 -60.59 -25.01
CA ASP A 3 14.78 -59.75 -26.07
C ASP A 3 13.44 -60.30 -26.60
N ASN A 4 12.33 -59.60 -26.29
CA ASN A 4 11.33 -59.18 -27.26
C ASN A 4 10.21 -58.33 -26.63
N SER A 5 10.13 -57.11 -27.16
CA SER A 5 9.09 -56.09 -27.09
C SER A 5 7.71 -56.54 -27.58
N VAL A 6 6.63 -55.96 -27.05
CA VAL A 6 5.53 -55.35 -27.85
C VAL A 6 4.91 -54.18 -27.07
N LYS A 7 4.87 -53.00 -27.71
CA LYS A 7 4.12 -51.80 -27.32
C LYS A 7 2.64 -51.97 -27.69
N LEU A 8 1.69 -51.47 -26.89
CA LEU A 8 0.47 -50.88 -27.45
C LEU A 8 -0.08 -49.75 -26.57
N SER A 9 -0.45 -48.67 -27.26
CA SER A 9 -0.86 -47.36 -26.79
C SER A 9 -2.35 -47.34 -26.43
N LEU A 10 -2.73 -46.66 -25.34
CA LEU A 10 -4.09 -46.15 -25.19
C LEU A 10 -4.07 -44.79 -24.48
N ARG A 11 -4.16 -43.73 -25.29
CA ARG A 11 -4.44 -42.36 -24.87
C ARG A 11 -5.94 -42.25 -24.61
N LEU A 12 -6.36 -41.90 -23.40
CA LEU A 12 -7.72 -41.45 -23.12
C LEU A 12 -7.69 -39.92 -22.98
N MET A 13 -8.08 -39.22 -24.04
CA MET A 13 -8.44 -37.81 -24.00
C MET A 13 -9.87 -37.70 -23.47
N VAL A 14 -10.05 -36.99 -22.36
CA VAL A 14 -11.38 -36.53 -21.93
C VAL A 14 -11.44 -35.03 -22.16
N THR A 15 -12.08 -34.66 -23.25
CA THR A 15 -12.45 -33.28 -23.61
C THR A 15 -13.82 -32.98 -23.02
N ILE A 16 -13.88 -32.16 -21.97
CA ILE A 16 -15.13 -31.58 -21.48
C ILE A 16 -15.23 -30.16 -22.06
N THR A 17 -16.12 -30.01 -23.04
CA THR A 17 -16.55 -28.73 -23.57
C THR A 17 -17.72 -28.24 -22.74
N PHE A 18 -17.55 -27.13 -22.01
CA PHE A 18 -18.66 -26.45 -21.35
C PHE A 18 -18.91 -25.13 -22.08
N SER A 19 -19.85 -25.17 -23.01
CA SER A 19 -20.46 -23.98 -23.62
C SER A 19 -21.67 -23.59 -22.77
N MET A 20 -21.58 -22.50 -22.02
CA MET A 20 -22.76 -21.79 -21.54
C MET A 20 -22.70 -20.34 -22.01
N LEU A 21 -23.44 -20.11 -23.09
CA LEU A 21 -23.99 -18.83 -23.48
C LEU A 21 -25.03 -18.44 -22.41
N PHE A 22 -24.80 -17.36 -21.67
CA PHE A 22 -25.88 -16.63 -21.01
C PHE A 22 -25.80 -15.17 -21.46
N LEU A 23 -26.72 -14.81 -22.37
CA LEU A 23 -27.12 -13.44 -22.63
C LEU A 23 -27.89 -12.95 -21.39
N TRP A 24 -27.39 -11.89 -20.75
CA TRP A 24 -28.21 -10.95 -20.01
C TRP A 24 -27.88 -9.54 -20.51
N THR A 25 -28.85 -8.95 -21.22
CA THR A 25 -28.85 -7.54 -21.61
C THR A 25 -29.82 -6.78 -20.71
N THR A 26 -29.41 -5.54 -20.41
CA THR A 26 -30.17 -4.38 -19.91
C THR A 26 -30.39 -4.22 -18.41
N GLY A 27 -29.72 -3.17 -17.89
CA GLY A 27 -29.94 -2.52 -16.61
C GLY A 27 -28.99 -1.32 -16.48
N CYS A 28 -29.11 -0.29 -17.34
CA CYS A 28 -28.46 1.02 -17.14
C CYS A 28 -28.99 1.64 -15.83
N ARG A 29 -28.22 2.34 -15.00
CA ARG A 29 -27.55 3.65 -15.21
C ARG A 29 -26.84 3.90 -13.87
N THR A 30 -25.51 3.90 -13.75
CA THR A 30 -24.64 5.09 -13.75
C THR A 30 -23.15 4.65 -13.77
N ASP A 31 -22.58 4.23 -14.90
CA ASP A 31 -21.13 3.95 -14.98
C ASP A 31 -20.51 4.17 -16.38
N ALA A 32 -21.29 4.66 -17.35
CA ALA A 32 -20.83 4.81 -18.73
C ALA A 32 -19.64 5.78 -18.87
N TRP A 33 -19.52 6.76 -17.97
CA TRP A 33 -18.46 7.77 -18.04
C TRP A 33 -17.10 7.27 -17.54
N VAL A 34 -17.09 6.42 -16.49
CA VAL A 34 -15.86 5.82 -15.94
C VAL A 34 -15.34 4.69 -16.85
N GLY A 35 -16.23 3.96 -17.52
CA GLY A 35 -15.86 2.90 -18.47
C GLY A 35 -15.18 3.42 -19.74
N GLU A 36 -15.63 4.57 -20.27
CA GLU A 36 -15.10 5.15 -21.50
C GLU A 36 -13.70 5.73 -21.29
N GLN A 37 -13.45 6.43 -20.16
CA GLN A 37 -12.11 6.93 -19.83
C GLN A 37 -11.10 5.80 -19.57
N ARG A 38 -11.50 4.73 -18.87
CA ARG A 38 -10.65 3.54 -18.66
C ARG A 38 -10.28 2.84 -19.99
N ALA A 39 -11.18 2.80 -20.96
CA ALA A 39 -10.91 2.17 -22.26
C ALA A 39 -9.90 2.99 -23.09
N THR A 40 -10.04 4.31 -23.12
CA THR A 40 -9.07 5.19 -23.79
C THR A 40 -7.70 5.17 -23.12
N HIS A 41 -7.64 5.18 -21.78
CA HIS A 41 -6.37 5.12 -21.05
C HIS A 41 -5.66 3.78 -21.19
N ARG A 42 -6.40 2.65 -21.11
CA ARG A 42 -5.84 1.32 -21.35
C ARG A 42 -5.28 1.16 -22.76
N ALA A 43 -5.90 1.79 -23.75
CA ALA A 43 -5.39 1.81 -25.13
C ALA A 43 -4.09 2.63 -25.27
N VAL A 44 -3.95 3.75 -24.54
CA VAL A 44 -2.72 4.57 -24.49
C VAL A 44 -1.57 3.81 -23.80
N LEU A 45 -1.87 3.12 -22.69
CA LEU A 45 -0.90 2.27 -21.99
C LEU A 45 -0.49 1.05 -22.83
N SER A 46 -1.43 0.44 -23.56
CA SER A 46 -1.16 -0.67 -24.48
C SER A 46 -0.29 -0.25 -25.66
N THR A 47 -0.55 0.92 -26.25
CA THR A 47 0.26 1.44 -27.37
C THR A 47 1.67 1.85 -26.94
N HIS A 48 1.85 2.34 -25.70
CA HIS A 48 3.18 2.56 -25.13
C HIS A 48 3.91 1.24 -24.81
N ALA A 49 3.21 0.22 -24.30
CA ALA A 49 3.77 -1.11 -24.04
C ALA A 49 4.16 -1.86 -25.34
N GLU A 50 3.36 -1.73 -26.41
CA GLU A 50 3.68 -2.31 -27.72
C GLU A 50 4.84 -1.58 -28.41
N SER A 51 4.89 -0.25 -28.33
CA SER A 51 6.00 0.53 -28.87
C SER A 51 7.32 0.25 -28.14
N THR A 52 7.29 -0.06 -26.84
CA THR A 52 8.49 -0.36 -26.04
C THR A 52 8.93 -1.83 -26.14
N SER A 53 8.02 -2.77 -26.40
CA SER A 53 8.37 -4.16 -26.72
C SER A 53 9.15 -4.25 -28.03
N ALA A 54 8.88 -3.34 -28.97
CA ALA A 54 9.62 -3.20 -30.23
C ALA A 54 11.01 -2.58 -30.06
N VAL A 55 11.30 -1.89 -28.96
CA VAL A 55 12.62 -1.25 -28.73
C VAL A 55 13.74 -2.28 -28.55
N PHE A 56 13.46 -3.51 -28.11
CA PHE A 56 14.52 -4.51 -27.88
C PHE A 56 14.99 -5.27 -29.15
N THR A 57 14.71 -4.78 -30.35
CA THR A 57 15.21 -5.36 -31.61
C THR A 57 16.62 -4.84 -31.92
N SER A 58 17.64 -5.64 -31.63
CA SER A 58 19.08 -5.68 -32.06
C SER A 58 19.92 -4.41 -32.35
N ASN A 59 19.39 -3.18 -32.42
CA ASN A 59 20.13 -1.98 -32.86
C ASN A 59 20.04 -0.78 -31.90
N VAL A 60 19.61 -0.97 -30.65
CA VAL A 60 19.53 0.15 -29.70
C VAL A 60 20.94 0.63 -29.32
N THR A 61 21.14 1.94 -29.39
CA THR A 61 22.39 2.61 -29.01
C THR A 61 22.45 2.87 -27.50
N GLU A 62 23.65 3.09 -26.98
CA GLU A 62 23.83 3.54 -25.59
C GLU A 62 23.08 4.85 -25.32
N ASP A 63 23.19 5.80 -26.25
CA ASP A 63 22.56 7.13 -26.15
C ASP A 63 21.04 7.01 -26.00
N GLU A 64 20.38 6.18 -26.81
CA GLU A 64 18.93 5.94 -26.74
C GLU A 64 18.52 5.31 -25.41
N LEU A 65 19.26 4.31 -24.92
CA LEU A 65 18.99 3.67 -23.62
C LEU A 65 19.13 4.66 -22.47
N VAL A 66 20.18 5.50 -22.50
CA VAL A 66 20.45 6.47 -21.45
C VAL A 66 19.43 7.61 -21.47
N GLU A 67 19.07 8.12 -22.65
CA GLU A 67 18.06 9.16 -22.77
C GLU A 67 16.71 8.69 -22.22
N GLU A 68 16.29 7.48 -22.60
CA GLU A 68 15.03 6.91 -22.16
C GLU A 68 15.04 6.57 -20.67
N LEU A 69 16.16 6.07 -20.14
CA LEU A 69 16.36 5.87 -18.71
C LEU A 69 16.13 7.18 -17.92
N ILE A 70 16.80 8.25 -18.35
CA ILE A 70 16.73 9.57 -17.72
C ILE A 70 15.29 10.11 -17.79
N ARG A 71 14.63 9.96 -18.95
CA ARG A 71 13.24 10.36 -19.17
C ARG A 71 12.29 9.65 -18.22
N GLN A 72 12.37 8.33 -18.13
CA GLN A 72 11.48 7.53 -17.27
C GLN A 72 11.67 7.84 -15.79
N ARG A 73 12.93 8.01 -15.36
CA ARG A 73 13.25 8.42 -13.99
C ARG A 73 12.65 9.79 -13.64
N ALA A 74 12.72 10.73 -14.58
CA ALA A 74 12.26 12.08 -14.35
C ALA A 74 10.72 12.20 -14.42
N LEU A 75 10.07 11.41 -15.28
CA LEU A 75 8.62 11.24 -15.27
C LEU A 75 8.13 10.63 -13.94
N TYR A 76 8.81 9.60 -13.42
CA TYR A 76 8.51 9.03 -12.11
C TYR A 76 8.55 10.11 -11.01
N ALA A 77 9.61 10.94 -10.97
CA ALA A 77 9.70 12.04 -10.03
C ALA A 77 8.59 13.09 -10.19
N ARG A 78 8.20 13.41 -11.44
CA ARG A 78 7.10 14.36 -11.71
C ARG A 78 5.74 13.81 -11.27
N TYR A 79 5.47 12.52 -11.48
CA TYR A 79 4.21 11.93 -11.01
C TYR A 79 4.13 11.90 -9.49
N LEU A 80 5.24 11.71 -8.76
CA LEU A 80 5.25 11.86 -7.30
C LEU A 80 4.90 13.28 -6.86
N GLN A 81 5.44 14.30 -7.55
CA GLN A 81 5.08 15.70 -7.29
C GLN A 81 3.60 15.96 -7.56
N ALA A 82 3.09 15.49 -8.70
CA ALA A 82 1.68 15.65 -9.08
C ALA A 82 0.74 14.95 -8.09
N LEU A 83 1.08 13.73 -7.63
CA LEU A 83 0.35 13.03 -6.58
C LEU A 83 0.38 13.79 -5.26
N GLY A 84 1.54 14.30 -4.84
CA GLY A 84 1.67 15.13 -3.65
C GLY A 84 0.71 16.32 -3.68
N THR A 85 0.72 17.09 -4.77
CA THR A 85 -0.21 18.22 -4.97
C THR A 85 -1.67 17.77 -4.97
N PHE A 86 -2.01 16.72 -5.73
CA PHE A 86 -3.36 16.17 -5.77
C PHE A 86 -3.88 15.81 -4.36
N TYR A 87 -3.04 15.18 -3.54
CA TYR A 87 -3.42 14.80 -2.18
C TYR A 87 -3.55 16.00 -1.24
N THR A 88 -2.64 16.97 -1.33
CA THR A 88 -2.74 18.21 -0.56
C THR A 88 -4.05 18.95 -0.89
N ASP A 89 -4.39 19.09 -2.17
CA ASP A 89 -5.61 19.77 -2.63
C ASP A 89 -6.89 19.08 -2.15
N LYS A 90 -6.85 17.75 -1.97
CA LYS A 90 -7.96 16.93 -1.47
C LYS A 90 -7.97 16.80 0.06
N GLY A 91 -6.98 17.35 0.77
CA GLY A 91 -6.85 17.23 2.23
C GLY A 91 -6.31 15.88 2.72
N PHE A 92 -5.79 15.02 1.83
CA PHE A 92 -5.17 13.74 2.17
C PHE A 92 -3.69 13.94 2.58
N ILE A 93 -3.47 14.63 3.69
CA ILE A 93 -2.13 15.06 4.14
C ILE A 93 -1.14 13.89 4.28
N GLN A 94 -1.61 12.74 4.77
CA GLN A 94 -0.76 11.56 4.94
C GLN A 94 -0.26 10.99 3.60
N LYS A 95 -1.15 10.86 2.60
CA LYS A 95 -0.77 10.38 1.26
C LYS A 95 0.16 11.38 0.55
N ALA A 96 -0.03 12.68 0.78
CA ALA A 96 0.90 13.70 0.31
C ALA A 96 2.30 13.51 0.91
N ALA A 97 2.39 13.24 2.22
CA ALA A 97 3.65 12.95 2.90
C ALA A 97 4.33 11.68 2.37
N TRP A 98 3.57 10.64 2.00
CA TRP A 98 4.15 9.45 1.35
C TRP A 98 4.77 9.78 -0.01
N ALA A 99 4.08 10.56 -0.84
CA ALA A 99 4.60 10.98 -2.14
C ALA A 99 5.89 11.79 -2.00
N GLU A 100 5.95 12.69 -1.01
CA GLU A 100 7.15 13.46 -0.70
C GLU A 100 8.30 12.57 -0.17
N GLN A 101 8.00 11.59 0.68
CA GLN A 101 8.98 10.66 1.21
C GLN A 101 9.56 9.76 0.10
N GLU A 102 8.71 9.19 -0.75
CA GLU A 102 9.15 8.39 -1.91
C GLU A 102 10.00 9.23 -2.87
N LEU A 103 9.62 10.49 -3.11
CA LEU A 103 10.41 11.42 -3.92
C LEU A 103 11.76 11.75 -3.28
N THR A 104 11.79 11.92 -1.96
CA THR A 104 13.02 12.16 -1.19
C THR A 104 13.96 10.96 -1.27
N GLU A 105 13.43 9.75 -1.20
CA GLU A 105 14.20 8.51 -1.39
C GLU A 105 14.70 8.37 -2.83
N LEU A 106 13.87 8.68 -3.83
CA LEU A 106 14.28 8.69 -5.24
C LEU A 106 15.40 9.72 -5.51
N ARG A 107 15.39 10.87 -4.84
CA ARG A 107 16.46 11.88 -4.91
C ARG A 107 17.79 11.36 -4.32
N ARG A 108 17.76 10.37 -3.43
CA ARG A 108 18.97 9.73 -2.89
C ARG A 108 19.58 8.69 -3.83
N VAL A 109 18.81 8.21 -4.81
CA VAL A 109 19.34 7.32 -5.85
C VAL A 109 20.31 8.12 -6.71
N PRO A 110 21.60 7.74 -6.85
CA PRO A 110 22.55 8.50 -7.64
C PRO A 110 22.20 8.46 -9.14
N PRO A 111 22.01 9.61 -9.83
CA PRO A 111 21.87 9.67 -11.28
C PRO A 111 23.24 9.72 -11.94
N TYR A 112 23.75 8.58 -12.39
CA TYR A 112 25.04 8.52 -13.07
C TYR A 112 24.96 9.14 -14.47
N ARG A 113 25.98 9.91 -14.84
CA ARG A 113 26.17 10.38 -16.22
C ARG A 113 26.83 9.29 -17.05
N TYR A 114 26.00 8.44 -17.64
CA TYR A 114 26.45 7.31 -18.46
C TYR A 114 27.20 7.72 -19.74
N LEU A 115 26.84 8.86 -20.34
CA LEU A 115 27.43 9.36 -21.60
C LEU A 115 28.70 10.20 -21.44
N SER A 116 29.27 10.31 -20.23
CA SER A 116 30.57 10.98 -20.08
C SER A 116 31.71 10.00 -20.31
N ASP A 117 32.41 10.17 -21.44
CA ASP A 117 33.66 9.49 -21.71
C ASP A 117 34.76 10.04 -20.78
N GLY A 118 35.29 9.20 -19.89
CA GLY A 118 36.58 9.46 -19.25
C GLY A 118 36.60 9.80 -17.75
N VAL A 119 35.58 9.45 -16.96
CA VAL A 119 35.70 9.48 -15.48
C VAL A 119 35.71 8.04 -14.95
N GLU A 120 36.89 7.42 -14.99
CA GLU A 120 37.15 6.15 -14.30
C GLU A 120 37.00 6.38 -12.79
N LEU A 121 36.05 5.71 -12.13
CA LEU A 121 35.97 5.78 -10.67
C LEU A 121 37.18 5.03 -10.08
N PRO A 122 37.86 5.60 -9.07
CA PRO A 122 38.94 4.89 -8.38
C PRO A 122 38.43 3.55 -7.83
N PRO A 123 39.26 2.49 -7.82
CA PRO A 123 38.89 1.19 -7.26
C PRO A 123 38.44 1.31 -5.79
N GLU A 124 37.64 0.36 -5.30
CA GLU A 124 37.09 0.39 -3.92
C GLU A 124 38.17 0.55 -2.82
N SER A 125 39.39 0.11 -3.09
CA SER A 125 40.54 0.21 -2.18
C SER A 125 41.24 1.57 -2.20
N SER A 126 40.82 2.52 -3.04
CA SER A 126 41.53 3.79 -3.21
C SER A 126 41.26 4.79 -2.07
N PRO A 127 42.32 5.37 -1.46
CA PRO A 127 42.20 6.35 -0.38
C PRO A 127 41.54 7.68 -0.81
N GLU A 128 41.36 7.92 -2.11
CA GLU A 128 40.61 9.08 -2.64
C GLU A 128 39.11 9.03 -2.33
N ARG A 129 38.51 7.83 -2.27
CA ARG A 129 37.09 7.68 -1.90
C ARG A 129 36.84 8.01 -0.42
N ALA A 130 37.84 7.78 0.44
CA ALA A 130 37.82 8.15 1.86
C ALA A 130 37.96 9.66 2.10
N ARG A 131 38.37 10.45 1.09
CA ARG A 131 38.62 11.90 1.20
C ARG A 131 37.51 12.77 0.58
N GLY A 132 36.37 12.20 0.22
CA GLY A 132 35.15 12.96 -0.07
C GLY A 132 35.24 13.92 -1.26
N ARG A 133 35.98 13.60 -2.33
CA ARG A 133 36.03 14.47 -3.52
C ARG A 133 35.81 13.70 -4.83
N ARG A 134 34.76 14.15 -5.54
CA ARG A 134 34.23 13.77 -6.86
C ARG A 134 33.65 12.37 -6.95
N GLY A 135 32.40 12.26 -6.49
CA GLY A 135 31.48 11.25 -7.00
C GLY A 135 31.25 11.43 -8.52
N PRO A 136 30.66 10.44 -9.19
CA PRO A 136 30.36 10.51 -10.62
C PRO A 136 29.50 11.74 -10.94
N PRO A 137 29.53 12.24 -12.19
CA PRO A 137 28.75 13.41 -12.56
C PRO A 137 27.26 13.12 -12.36
N VAL A 138 26.59 13.98 -11.60
CA VAL A 138 25.18 13.85 -11.21
C VAL A 138 24.29 14.58 -12.22
N VAL A 139 23.22 13.95 -12.69
CA VAL A 139 22.19 14.57 -13.54
C VAL A 139 21.03 15.08 -12.68
N SER A 140 20.44 16.24 -13.01
CA SER A 140 19.23 16.72 -12.33
C SER A 140 18.06 15.76 -12.53
N LEU A 141 17.39 15.37 -11.44
CA LEU A 141 16.26 14.45 -11.45
C LEU A 141 15.03 15.05 -12.16
N GLU A 142 14.72 16.31 -11.87
CA GLU A 142 13.44 16.94 -12.24
C GLU A 142 13.50 17.74 -13.53
N SER A 143 14.72 18.12 -13.91
CA SER A 143 15.04 18.86 -15.14
C SER A 143 16.35 18.34 -15.73
N PRO A 144 16.40 17.07 -16.17
CA PRO A 144 17.58 16.53 -16.82
C PRO A 144 17.91 17.30 -18.12
N PRO A 145 19.20 17.51 -18.42
CA PRO A 145 19.62 18.21 -19.63
C PRO A 145 19.26 17.39 -20.87
N GLY A 146 18.70 18.05 -21.89
CA GLY A 146 18.36 17.43 -23.17
C GLY A 146 17.03 16.66 -23.20
N VAL A 147 16.34 16.50 -22.06
CA VAL A 147 15.07 15.78 -21.98
C VAL A 147 13.94 16.75 -21.62
N VAL A 148 12.96 16.87 -22.51
CA VAL A 148 11.76 17.69 -22.27
C VAL A 148 10.72 16.82 -21.56
N ILE A 149 10.29 17.25 -20.38
CA ILE A 149 9.25 16.56 -19.60
C ILE A 149 7.99 17.42 -19.62
N PRO A 150 6.86 16.90 -20.12
CA PRO A 150 5.63 17.67 -20.14
C PRO A 150 5.11 17.91 -18.72
N PRO A 151 4.40 19.03 -18.47
CA PRO A 151 3.67 19.22 -17.23
C PRO A 151 2.58 18.15 -17.11
N ILE A 152 2.36 17.64 -15.90
CA ILE A 152 1.32 16.64 -15.61
C ILE A 152 0.05 17.39 -15.18
N PRO A 153 -1.03 17.38 -15.97
CA PRO A 153 -2.28 18.02 -15.58
C PRO A 153 -2.97 17.20 -14.48
N ILE A 154 -3.42 17.88 -13.42
CA ILE A 154 -4.09 17.25 -12.26
C ILE A 154 -5.61 17.43 -12.31
N ALA A 155 -6.10 18.56 -12.86
CA ALA A 155 -7.49 19.01 -12.72
C ALA A 155 -8.56 18.01 -13.19
N ASP A 156 -8.24 17.18 -14.19
CA ASP A 156 -9.18 16.21 -14.79
C ASP A 156 -8.75 14.74 -14.57
N ARG A 157 -7.80 14.50 -13.67
CA ARG A 157 -7.28 13.15 -13.39
C ARG A 157 -7.84 12.60 -12.09
N THR A 158 -8.10 11.29 -12.09
CA THR A 158 -8.39 10.56 -10.86
C THR A 158 -7.10 10.15 -10.15
N GLU A 159 -7.21 9.81 -8.86
CA GLU A 159 -6.10 9.22 -8.11
C GLU A 159 -5.56 7.97 -8.82
N ILE A 160 -6.46 7.13 -9.34
CA ILE A 160 -6.12 5.89 -10.03
C ILE A 160 -5.26 6.19 -11.25
N ASP A 161 -5.65 7.17 -12.07
CA ASP A 161 -4.90 7.52 -13.29
C ASP A 161 -3.47 7.99 -12.96
N LEU A 162 -3.31 8.80 -11.90
CA LEU A 162 -2.00 9.30 -11.48
C LEU A 162 -1.12 8.19 -10.91
N VAL A 163 -1.69 7.27 -10.13
CA VAL A 163 -0.95 6.14 -9.53
C VAL A 163 -0.57 5.10 -10.59
N GLU A 164 -1.44 4.81 -11.56
CA GLU A 164 -1.13 3.87 -12.64
C GLU A 164 0.07 4.36 -13.47
N GLU A 165 0.10 5.64 -13.84
CA GLU A 165 1.21 6.26 -14.57
C GLU A 165 2.49 6.33 -13.72
N LEU A 166 2.37 6.62 -12.41
CA LEU A 166 3.50 6.53 -11.48
C LEU A 166 4.15 5.14 -11.50
N VAL A 167 3.32 4.10 -11.33
CA VAL A 167 3.78 2.70 -11.31
C VAL A 167 4.38 2.30 -12.65
N LEU A 168 3.78 2.76 -13.76
CA LEU A 168 4.34 2.59 -15.10
C LEU A 168 5.76 3.14 -15.18
N HIS A 169 5.98 4.42 -14.90
CA HIS A 169 7.29 5.05 -15.04
C HIS A 169 8.34 4.47 -14.09
N ARG A 170 7.95 4.10 -12.87
CA ARG A 170 8.83 3.36 -11.94
C ARG A 170 9.26 2.02 -12.55
N SER A 171 8.34 1.26 -13.13
CA SER A 171 8.63 -0.03 -13.75
C SER A 171 9.52 0.11 -15.00
N MET A 172 9.27 1.14 -15.82
CA MET A 172 10.05 1.43 -17.01
C MET A 172 11.47 1.86 -16.66
N TYR A 173 11.65 2.70 -15.63
CA TYR A 173 12.96 3.06 -15.12
C TYR A 173 13.78 1.81 -14.71
N ALA A 174 13.19 0.90 -13.94
CA ALA A 174 13.84 -0.36 -13.58
C ALA A 174 14.18 -1.25 -14.80
N ARG A 175 13.27 -1.33 -15.79
CA ARG A 175 13.50 -2.09 -17.03
C ARG A 175 14.65 -1.50 -17.86
N PHE A 176 14.73 -0.19 -18.01
CA PHE A 176 15.83 0.46 -18.74
C PHE A 176 17.17 0.34 -17.99
N LEU A 177 17.18 0.36 -16.65
CA LEU A 177 18.39 0.03 -15.88
C LEU A 177 18.87 -1.39 -16.19
N ASN A 178 17.96 -2.38 -16.22
CA ASN A 178 18.31 -3.75 -16.57
C ASN A 178 18.89 -3.84 -18.00
N ALA A 179 18.23 -3.19 -18.96
CA ALA A 179 18.68 -3.16 -20.36
C ALA A 179 20.06 -2.53 -20.52
N LEU A 180 20.29 -1.40 -19.86
CA LEU A 180 21.57 -0.70 -19.87
C LEU A 180 22.68 -1.53 -19.21
N GLY A 181 22.34 -2.24 -18.12
CA GLY A 181 23.24 -3.21 -17.48
C GLY A 181 23.64 -4.34 -18.43
N SER A 182 22.68 -4.95 -19.13
CA SER A 182 22.96 -5.96 -20.16
C SER A 182 23.82 -5.42 -21.29
N TYR A 183 23.53 -4.21 -21.79
CA TYR A 183 24.32 -3.55 -22.82
C TYR A 183 25.79 -3.37 -22.38
N TYR A 184 26.02 -2.90 -21.16
CA TYR A 184 27.38 -2.71 -20.65
C TYR A 184 28.11 -4.01 -20.32
N LEU A 185 27.40 -5.06 -19.92
CA LEU A 185 28.01 -6.38 -19.72
C LEU A 185 28.54 -6.97 -21.03
N GLU A 186 27.88 -6.70 -22.16
CA GLU A 186 28.28 -7.21 -23.47
C GLU A 186 29.35 -6.36 -24.17
N ARG A 187 29.25 -5.03 -24.05
CA ARG A 187 29.99 -4.08 -24.91
C ARG A 187 30.71 -2.97 -24.15
N GLY A 188 30.38 -2.79 -22.88
CA GLY A 188 30.78 -1.62 -22.09
C GLY A 188 31.95 -1.86 -21.16
N PRO A 189 32.45 -0.79 -20.54
CA PRO A 189 33.45 -0.90 -19.50
C PRO A 189 32.85 -1.35 -18.16
N GLU A 190 33.61 -2.14 -17.40
CA GLU A 190 33.15 -2.75 -16.14
C GLU A 190 32.67 -1.73 -15.10
N TYR A 191 33.27 -0.53 -15.06
CA TYR A 191 32.84 0.49 -14.10
C TYR A 191 31.41 0.99 -14.35
N LYS A 192 30.92 1.05 -15.60
CA LYS A 192 29.53 1.43 -15.90
C LYS A 192 28.55 0.33 -15.48
N VAL A 193 28.94 -0.95 -15.57
CA VAL A 193 28.17 -2.06 -15.00
C VAL A 193 28.00 -1.88 -13.49
N ASN A 194 29.07 -1.51 -12.79
CA ASN A 194 29.00 -1.26 -11.34
C ASN A 194 28.12 -0.05 -10.99
N TRP A 195 28.08 0.98 -11.83
CA TRP A 195 27.15 2.11 -11.66
C TRP A 195 25.69 1.66 -11.78
N VAL A 196 25.36 0.89 -12.83
CA VAL A 196 24.01 0.36 -13.02
C VAL A 196 23.60 -0.51 -11.83
N ARG A 197 24.48 -1.40 -11.36
CA ARG A 197 24.20 -2.26 -10.20
C ARG A 197 23.92 -1.47 -8.93
N GLU A 198 24.71 -0.43 -8.68
CA GLU A 198 24.49 0.43 -7.52
C GLU A 198 23.19 1.24 -7.66
N GLU A 199 22.89 1.78 -8.84
CA GLU A 199 21.62 2.49 -9.10
C GLU A 199 20.42 1.56 -8.93
N GLN A 200 20.47 0.33 -9.45
CA GLN A 200 19.45 -0.71 -9.24
C GLN A 200 19.27 -1.04 -7.76
N ARG A 201 20.37 -1.22 -7.03
CA ARG A 201 20.34 -1.52 -5.60
C ARG A 201 19.66 -0.39 -4.83
N GLN A 202 20.02 0.86 -5.12
CA GLN A 202 19.46 2.05 -4.47
C GLN A 202 17.99 2.26 -4.86
N LEU A 203 17.61 2.03 -6.13
CA LEU A 203 16.20 2.05 -6.56
C LEU A 203 15.37 0.98 -5.84
N GLY A 204 15.95 -0.20 -5.60
CA GLY A 204 15.32 -1.26 -4.80
C GLY A 204 15.08 -0.86 -3.33
N LEU A 205 15.79 0.15 -2.82
CA LEU A 205 15.57 0.71 -1.49
C LEU A 205 14.51 1.83 -1.47
N VAL A 206 14.14 2.38 -2.62
CA VAL A 206 13.07 3.39 -2.71
C VAL A 206 11.74 2.70 -2.42
N LYS A 207 11.08 3.09 -1.35
CA LYS A 207 9.89 2.41 -0.87
C LYS A 207 8.66 2.78 -1.71
N PRO A 208 7.94 1.80 -2.30
CA PRO A 208 6.62 2.07 -2.88
C PRO A 208 5.59 2.24 -1.77
N TYR A 209 4.73 3.25 -1.90
CA TYR A 209 3.59 3.44 -1.00
C TYR A 209 2.28 2.95 -1.63
N PRO A 210 1.36 2.36 -0.84
CA PRO A 210 0.07 1.90 -1.33
C PRO A 210 -0.90 3.09 -1.43
N TYR A 211 -0.72 3.92 -2.45
CA TYR A 211 -1.59 5.08 -2.70
C TYR A 211 -3.08 4.69 -2.84
N ILE A 212 -3.35 3.59 -3.55
CA ILE A 212 -4.70 3.02 -3.69
C ILE A 212 -4.91 1.96 -2.61
N MET A 213 -5.48 2.37 -1.49
CA MET A 213 -5.73 1.49 -0.35
C MET A 213 -6.84 0.47 -0.62
N GLU A 214 -7.84 0.84 -1.43
CA GLU A 214 -8.93 -0.03 -1.87
C GLU A 214 -8.41 -1.22 -2.68
N ALA A 215 -7.33 -1.05 -3.44
CA ALA A 215 -6.70 -2.13 -4.20
C ALA A 215 -5.95 -3.12 -3.28
N SER A 216 -5.65 -2.73 -2.04
CA SER A 216 -4.93 -3.56 -1.07
C SER A 216 -5.83 -4.54 -0.32
N VAL A 217 -7.16 -4.40 -0.45
CA VAL A 217 -8.16 -5.22 0.25
C VAL A 217 -9.16 -5.76 -0.79
N PRO A 218 -9.41 -7.07 -0.86
CA PRO A 218 -10.34 -7.65 -1.84
C PRO A 218 -11.77 -7.08 -1.70
N PRO A 219 -12.65 -7.22 -2.70
CA PRO A 219 -13.98 -6.61 -2.67
C PRO A 219 -14.94 -7.26 -1.64
N PRO A 220 -16.01 -6.57 -1.20
CA PRO A 220 -16.94 -7.05 -0.18
C PRO A 220 -17.90 -8.15 -0.64
N ASP A 221 -18.00 -8.37 -1.95
CA ASP A 221 -18.99 -9.26 -2.56
C ASP A 221 -18.56 -10.73 -2.60
N LEU A 222 -17.37 -11.06 -2.07
CA LEU A 222 -16.97 -12.45 -1.85
C LEU A 222 -17.94 -13.17 -0.89
N ARG A 223 -18.12 -14.47 -1.12
CA ARG A 223 -19.06 -15.31 -0.38
C ARG A 223 -18.31 -16.57 0.07
N PRO A 224 -17.80 -16.58 1.32
CA PRO A 224 -17.12 -17.76 1.85
C PRO A 224 -18.12 -18.84 2.22
N THR A 225 -18.08 -19.97 1.51
CA THR A 225 -19.00 -21.09 1.75
C THR A 225 -18.32 -22.45 1.79
N ASP A 226 -17.13 -22.56 1.20
CA ASP A 226 -16.50 -23.83 0.93
C ASP A 226 -15.41 -24.13 1.96
N SER A 227 -15.43 -25.31 2.58
CA SER A 227 -14.27 -25.79 3.33
C SER A 227 -13.26 -26.38 2.34
N ILE A 228 -12.08 -25.77 2.27
CA ILE A 228 -11.02 -26.12 1.30
C ILE A 228 -9.76 -26.48 2.09
N ALA A 229 -9.34 -27.75 2.02
CA ALA A 229 -8.25 -28.28 2.86
C ALA A 229 -6.92 -27.53 2.66
N GLU A 230 -6.62 -27.07 1.45
CA GLU A 230 -5.43 -26.28 1.14
C GLU A 230 -5.49 -24.88 1.77
N ALA A 231 -6.68 -24.26 1.79
CA ALA A 231 -6.91 -22.96 2.45
C ALA A 231 -6.80 -23.10 3.96
N ASP A 232 -7.41 -24.14 4.55
CA ASP A 232 -7.31 -24.46 5.97
C ASP A 232 -5.85 -24.62 6.40
N LYS A 233 -5.04 -25.31 5.58
CA LYS A 233 -3.61 -25.47 5.85
C LYS A 233 -2.86 -24.14 5.82
N LEU A 234 -3.14 -23.27 4.83
CA LEU A 234 -2.52 -21.94 4.76
C LEU A 234 -2.86 -21.10 5.99
N TYR A 235 -4.12 -21.17 6.43
CA TYR A 235 -4.62 -20.50 7.62
C TYR A 235 -3.89 -20.98 8.88
N GLU A 236 -3.86 -22.29 9.12
CA GLU A 236 -3.20 -22.88 10.30
C GLU A 236 -1.69 -22.62 10.33
N ASP A 237 -1.03 -22.69 9.17
CA ASP A 237 0.38 -22.30 9.03
C ASP A 237 0.59 -20.83 9.42
N ALA A 238 -0.29 -19.93 8.98
CA ALA A 238 -0.20 -18.52 9.30
C ALA A 238 -0.39 -18.27 10.80
N LEU A 239 -1.39 -18.88 11.44
CA LEU A 239 -1.60 -18.77 12.88
C LEU A 239 -0.42 -19.33 13.70
N THR A 240 0.20 -20.40 13.21
CA THR A 240 1.41 -20.95 13.81
C THR A 240 2.58 -19.97 13.73
N LEU A 241 2.74 -19.28 12.58
CA LEU A 241 3.74 -18.23 12.43
C LEU A 241 3.45 -17.02 13.32
N MET A 242 2.19 -16.59 13.43
CA MET A 242 1.79 -15.48 14.32
C MET A 242 2.16 -15.79 15.78
N ARG A 243 1.83 -16.99 16.26
CA ARG A 243 2.20 -17.44 17.61
C ARG A 243 3.71 -17.44 17.83
N LYS A 244 4.48 -17.98 16.86
CA LYS A 244 5.96 -17.95 16.90
C LYS A 244 6.52 -16.53 16.83
N ALA A 245 5.81 -15.61 16.20
CA ALA A 245 6.18 -14.22 16.05
C ALA A 245 5.77 -13.33 17.22
N GLY A 246 5.27 -13.91 18.33
CA GLY A 246 4.91 -13.17 19.54
C GLY A 246 3.46 -12.67 19.58
N HIS A 247 2.55 -13.21 18.75
CA HIS A 247 1.14 -12.87 18.86
C HIS A 247 0.56 -13.21 20.24
N GLY A 248 -0.03 -12.23 20.91
CA GLY A 248 -0.48 -12.32 22.31
C GLY A 248 0.59 -12.08 23.38
N VAL A 249 1.88 -11.99 23.01
CA VAL A 249 3.00 -11.73 23.95
C VAL A 249 4.00 -10.75 23.32
N PRO A 250 3.82 -9.43 23.51
CA PRO A 250 4.60 -8.39 22.80
C PRO A 250 6.13 -8.49 22.97
N ILE A 251 6.61 -9.07 24.08
CA ILE A 251 8.06 -9.22 24.38
C ILE A 251 8.76 -10.14 23.36
N TRP A 252 8.04 -11.03 22.68
CA TRP A 252 8.59 -11.99 21.72
C TRP A 252 8.28 -11.62 20.27
N TYR A 253 8.06 -10.34 20.00
CA TYR A 253 7.71 -9.88 18.68
C TYR A 253 8.85 -10.09 17.66
N HIS A 254 8.53 -10.79 16.57
CA HIS A 254 9.44 -10.99 15.44
C HIS A 254 8.83 -10.51 14.13
N ALA A 255 9.18 -9.29 13.72
CA ALA A 255 8.61 -8.62 12.54
C ALA A 255 8.70 -9.44 11.24
N GLY A 256 9.85 -10.07 10.96
CA GLY A 256 10.02 -10.89 9.76
C GLY A 256 9.08 -12.10 9.72
N THR A 257 8.93 -12.80 10.85
CA THR A 257 8.02 -13.94 10.97
C THR A 257 6.55 -13.51 10.88
N MET A 258 6.20 -12.33 11.42
CA MET A 258 4.86 -11.76 11.30
C MET A 258 4.53 -11.39 9.85
N LYS A 259 5.50 -10.83 9.10
CA LYS A 259 5.36 -10.57 7.65
C LYS A 259 5.09 -11.86 6.86
N HIS A 260 5.75 -12.97 7.23
CA HIS A 260 5.47 -14.26 6.60
C HIS A 260 4.07 -14.78 6.92
N ALA A 261 3.58 -14.57 8.14
CA ALA A 261 2.19 -14.91 8.49
C ALA A 261 1.19 -14.09 7.66
N LEU A 262 1.38 -12.77 7.58
CA LEU A 262 0.57 -11.87 6.76
C LEU A 262 0.53 -12.32 5.30
N ALA A 263 1.70 -12.66 4.73
CA ALA A 263 1.78 -13.13 3.34
C ALA A 263 0.96 -14.40 3.11
N LYS A 264 0.99 -15.37 4.05
CA LYS A 264 0.19 -16.60 3.94
C LYS A 264 -1.32 -16.32 4.00
N LEU A 265 -1.77 -15.43 4.88
CA LEU A 265 -3.19 -15.05 4.96
C LEU A 265 -3.64 -14.36 3.66
N LYS A 266 -2.82 -13.50 3.07
CA LYS A 266 -3.13 -12.88 1.77
C LYS A 266 -3.22 -13.91 0.65
N VAL A 267 -2.25 -14.82 0.58
CA VAL A 267 -2.25 -15.92 -0.42
C VAL A 267 -3.50 -16.79 -0.29
N LEU A 268 -3.96 -17.08 0.94
CA LEU A 268 -5.21 -17.80 1.17
C LEU A 268 -6.37 -17.10 0.48
N ILE A 269 -6.56 -15.80 0.73
CA ILE A 269 -7.69 -15.05 0.19
C ILE A 269 -7.61 -14.88 -1.33
N GLU A 270 -6.40 -14.66 -1.86
CA GLU A 270 -6.16 -14.50 -3.29
C GLU A 270 -6.39 -15.80 -4.07
N GLN A 271 -5.97 -16.95 -3.54
CA GLN A 271 -6.07 -18.24 -4.24
C GLN A 271 -7.38 -18.98 -3.97
N TYR A 272 -8.00 -18.76 -2.82
CA TYR A 272 -9.20 -19.46 -2.36
C TYR A 272 -10.31 -18.49 -1.91
N PRO A 273 -10.82 -17.62 -2.81
CA PRO A 273 -11.79 -16.58 -2.47
C PRO A 273 -13.19 -17.09 -2.06
N THR A 274 -13.46 -18.40 -2.18
CA THR A 274 -14.71 -19.04 -1.71
C THR A 274 -14.53 -19.80 -0.39
N SER A 275 -13.31 -19.83 0.16
CA SER A 275 -13.01 -20.55 1.41
C SER A 275 -13.75 -19.94 2.60
N ASP A 276 -14.30 -20.80 3.46
CA ASP A 276 -14.88 -20.48 4.77
C ASP A 276 -13.86 -19.93 5.81
N LYS A 277 -12.62 -19.66 5.39
CA LYS A 277 -11.56 -19.08 6.23
C LYS A 277 -11.16 -17.67 5.83
N ILE A 278 -11.70 -17.09 4.76
CA ILE A 278 -11.25 -15.77 4.30
C ILE A 278 -11.65 -14.65 5.26
N ASP A 279 -12.80 -14.74 5.95
CA ASP A 279 -13.24 -13.78 6.94
C ASP A 279 -12.40 -13.86 8.21
N ASP A 280 -12.11 -15.09 8.69
CA ASP A 280 -11.17 -15.35 9.77
C ASP A 280 -9.78 -14.80 9.41
N ALA A 281 -9.29 -15.08 8.20
CA ALA A 281 -8.02 -14.56 7.70
C ALA A 281 -8.01 -13.03 7.65
N ALA A 282 -9.09 -12.40 7.19
CA ALA A 282 -9.24 -10.95 7.17
C ALA A 282 -9.15 -10.36 8.59
N PHE A 283 -9.80 -10.99 9.58
CA PHE A 283 -9.69 -10.57 10.97
C PHE A 283 -8.23 -10.58 11.45
N TYR A 284 -7.49 -11.66 11.20
CA TYR A 284 -6.08 -11.76 11.62
C TYR A 284 -5.15 -10.83 10.84
N ILE A 285 -5.43 -10.55 9.57
CA ILE A 285 -4.72 -9.50 8.83
C ILE A 285 -4.94 -8.14 9.51
N GLY A 286 -6.18 -7.85 9.92
CA GLY A 286 -6.52 -6.66 10.71
C GLY A 286 -5.75 -6.58 12.03
N GLU A 287 -5.69 -7.68 12.80
CA GLU A 287 -4.90 -7.76 14.02
C GLU A 287 -3.40 -7.50 13.77
N ILE A 288 -2.86 -8.02 12.66
CA ILE A 288 -1.46 -7.82 12.31
C ILE A 288 -1.16 -6.35 12.04
N HIS A 289 -1.99 -5.70 11.22
CA HIS A 289 -1.82 -4.28 10.91
C HIS A 289 -1.99 -3.42 12.17
N LYS A 290 -3.02 -3.70 12.98
CA LYS A 290 -3.23 -3.04 14.27
C LYS A 290 -1.99 -3.22 15.17
N GLU A 291 -1.61 -4.42 15.56
CA GLU A 291 -0.63 -4.58 16.65
C GLU A 291 0.82 -4.34 16.26
N TYR A 292 1.20 -4.60 15.01
CA TYR A 292 2.62 -4.78 14.67
C TYR A 292 3.19 -3.77 13.69
N GLY A 293 2.36 -2.92 13.09
CA GLY A 293 2.82 -1.83 12.22
C GLY A 293 3.86 -2.29 11.21
N LEU A 294 3.55 -3.31 10.39
CA LEU A 294 4.55 -4.04 9.61
C LEU A 294 5.19 -3.22 8.47
N GLY A 295 4.67 -2.03 8.16
CA GLY A 295 5.22 -1.14 7.15
C GLY A 295 6.02 0.03 7.73
N ASP A 296 7.02 0.50 6.99
CA ASP A 296 7.63 1.82 7.24
C ASP A 296 6.68 2.97 6.84
N SER A 297 5.37 2.71 6.75
CA SER A 297 4.36 3.61 6.16
C SER A 297 3.67 4.49 7.20
N GLY A 298 4.02 4.32 8.47
CA GLY A 298 3.43 5.01 9.62
C GLY A 298 2.31 4.19 10.26
N LEU A 299 2.19 4.29 11.59
CA LEU A 299 1.21 3.56 12.41
C LEU A 299 -0.25 3.85 12.01
N GLU A 300 -0.53 5.08 11.60
CA GLU A 300 -1.87 5.51 11.17
C GLU A 300 -2.35 4.76 9.92
N LEU A 301 -1.47 4.52 8.93
CA LEU A 301 -1.85 3.75 7.74
C LEU A 301 -2.25 2.33 8.08
N ASP A 302 -1.46 1.70 8.94
CA ASP A 302 -1.73 0.35 9.40
C ASP A 302 -3.05 0.29 10.20
N ASN A 303 -3.43 1.36 10.92
CA ASN A 303 -4.73 1.43 11.58
C ASN A 303 -5.91 1.51 10.60
N GLU A 304 -5.82 2.34 9.55
CA GLU A 304 -6.86 2.40 8.52
C GLU A 304 -6.98 1.08 7.75
N LEU A 305 -5.84 0.46 7.43
CA LEU A 305 -5.82 -0.84 6.77
C LEU A 305 -6.42 -1.91 7.67
N ALA A 306 -6.14 -1.88 8.97
CA ALA A 306 -6.77 -2.78 9.94
C ALA A 306 -8.30 -2.61 9.93
N LEU A 307 -8.82 -1.38 9.95
CA LEU A 307 -10.26 -1.12 9.85
C LEU A 307 -10.88 -1.67 8.57
N LYS A 308 -10.20 -1.55 7.42
CA LYS A 308 -10.68 -2.10 6.15
C LYS A 308 -10.73 -3.63 6.18
N TRP A 309 -9.71 -4.29 6.74
CA TRP A 309 -9.68 -5.74 6.88
C TRP A 309 -10.72 -6.26 7.88
N TYR A 310 -10.91 -5.59 9.01
CA TYR A 310 -12.02 -5.88 9.91
C TYR A 310 -13.38 -5.72 9.23
N GLN A 311 -13.57 -4.65 8.46
CA GLN A 311 -14.80 -4.49 7.69
C GLN A 311 -15.02 -5.65 6.72
N ARG A 312 -13.97 -6.19 6.08
CA ARG A 312 -14.09 -7.39 5.24
C ARG A 312 -14.47 -8.65 5.98
N ALA A 313 -13.95 -8.86 7.18
CA ALA A 313 -14.40 -9.98 8.00
C ALA A 313 -15.92 -9.91 8.22
N ILE A 314 -16.47 -8.73 8.51
CA ILE A 314 -17.92 -8.52 8.67
C ILE A 314 -18.68 -8.62 7.33
N ASP A 315 -18.13 -8.08 6.24
CA ASP A 315 -18.77 -8.11 4.91
C ASP A 315 -18.91 -9.55 4.38
N TRP A 316 -17.90 -10.39 4.63
CA TRP A 316 -17.85 -11.78 4.17
C TRP A 316 -18.58 -12.74 5.11
N ASP A 317 -18.45 -12.56 6.43
CA ASP A 317 -19.29 -13.22 7.43
C ASP A 317 -19.78 -12.26 8.53
N PRO A 318 -21.04 -11.76 8.44
CA PRO A 318 -21.61 -10.90 9.47
C PRO A 318 -21.71 -11.54 10.86
N LYS A 319 -21.65 -12.88 10.94
CA LYS A 319 -21.70 -13.70 12.17
C LYS A 319 -20.35 -14.32 12.52
N THR A 320 -19.26 -13.77 11.99
CA THR A 320 -17.90 -14.20 12.30
C THR A 320 -17.71 -14.39 13.82
N PRO A 321 -17.02 -15.47 14.27
CA PRO A 321 -16.82 -15.75 15.68
C PRO A 321 -15.86 -14.75 16.35
N HIS A 322 -15.23 -13.88 15.56
CA HIS A 322 -14.26 -12.90 16.02
C HIS A 322 -14.93 -11.62 16.55
N PRO A 323 -14.35 -10.96 17.58
CA PRO A 323 -14.89 -9.71 18.14
C PRO A 323 -14.53 -8.50 17.27
N VAL A 324 -14.90 -8.53 15.99
CA VAL A 324 -14.42 -7.61 14.96
C VAL A 324 -14.87 -6.17 15.24
N ARG A 325 -16.14 -5.96 15.59
CA ARG A 325 -16.65 -4.61 15.88
C ARG A 325 -15.98 -4.01 17.10
N PHE A 326 -15.68 -4.85 18.10
CA PHE A 326 -14.93 -4.41 19.26
C PHE A 326 -13.51 -3.96 18.89
N GLN A 327 -12.80 -4.73 18.06
CA GLN A 327 -11.46 -4.33 17.61
C GLN A 327 -11.48 -3.05 16.77
N MET A 328 -12.46 -2.91 15.88
CA MET A 328 -12.67 -1.66 15.13
C MET A 328 -12.89 -0.47 16.07
N ALA A 329 -13.76 -0.62 17.09
CA ALA A 329 -14.02 0.43 18.07
C ALA A 329 -12.73 0.85 18.82
N VAL A 330 -11.90 -0.12 19.22
CA VAL A 330 -10.62 0.14 19.89
C VAL A 330 -9.65 0.91 18.99
N VAL A 331 -9.55 0.56 17.70
CA VAL A 331 -8.69 1.28 16.75
C VAL A 331 -9.18 2.72 16.56
N LEU A 332 -10.48 2.91 16.32
CA LEU A 332 -11.09 4.22 16.15
C LEU A 332 -10.86 5.12 17.37
N ASP A 333 -11.04 4.57 18.57
CA ASP A 333 -10.96 5.31 19.83
C ASP A 333 -9.53 5.67 20.21
N TYR A 334 -8.68 4.65 20.36
CA TYR A 334 -7.37 4.81 20.99
C TYR A 334 -6.27 5.18 20.00
N ARG A 335 -6.44 4.91 18.71
CA ARG A 335 -5.37 5.07 17.72
C ARG A 335 -5.66 6.13 16.68
N LEU A 336 -6.91 6.27 16.27
CA LEU A 336 -7.33 7.31 15.32
C LEU A 336 -8.03 8.50 16.00
N HIS A 337 -8.37 8.38 17.28
CA HIS A 337 -9.07 9.40 18.06
C HIS A 337 -10.41 9.87 17.43
N GLU A 338 -11.07 8.98 16.69
CA GLU A 338 -12.35 9.22 16.02
C GLU A 338 -13.52 8.88 16.96
N ARG A 339 -13.73 9.73 17.96
CA ARG A 339 -14.70 9.55 19.06
C ARG A 339 -16.10 9.10 18.59
N GLU A 340 -16.68 9.80 17.60
CA GLU A 340 -18.05 9.55 17.16
C GLU A 340 -18.19 8.17 16.49
N ARG A 341 -17.22 7.82 15.64
CA ARG A 341 -17.17 6.51 14.98
C ARG A 341 -16.92 5.40 15.99
N ALA A 342 -16.03 5.63 16.97
CA ALA A 342 -15.78 4.70 18.06
C ALA A 342 -17.05 4.44 18.90
N LEU A 343 -17.78 5.50 19.27
CA LEU A 343 -19.03 5.41 20.03
C LEU A 343 -20.07 4.55 19.28
N ALA A 344 -20.26 4.82 17.99
CA ALA A 344 -21.16 4.03 17.14
C ALA A 344 -20.74 2.55 17.11
N MET A 345 -19.44 2.27 16.98
CA MET A 345 -18.94 0.89 16.95
C MET A 345 -19.11 0.17 18.30
N TYR A 346 -18.85 0.83 19.43
CA TYR A 346 -19.10 0.23 20.75
C TYR A 346 -20.59 -0.07 20.98
N GLN A 347 -21.50 0.77 20.49
CA GLN A 347 -22.94 0.49 20.53
C GLN A 347 -23.28 -0.78 19.73
N ARG A 348 -22.67 -0.95 18.55
CA ARG A 348 -22.83 -2.17 17.73
C ARG A 348 -22.26 -3.42 18.41
N VAL A 349 -21.18 -3.31 19.19
CA VAL A 349 -20.68 -4.45 20.01
C VAL A 349 -21.76 -4.96 20.95
N LEU A 350 -22.47 -4.06 21.64
CA LEU A 350 -23.55 -4.46 22.55
C LEU A 350 -24.77 -5.04 21.84
N ALA A 351 -25.01 -4.63 20.59
CA ALA A 351 -26.17 -5.08 19.81
C ALA A 351 -25.91 -6.40 19.06
N GLU A 352 -24.70 -6.57 18.51
CA GLU A 352 -24.38 -7.61 17.53
C GLU A 352 -23.36 -8.64 18.05
N GLU A 353 -22.56 -8.31 19.07
CA GLU A 353 -21.48 -9.16 19.62
C GLU A 353 -21.63 -9.43 21.13
N ALA A 354 -22.84 -9.25 21.67
CA ALA A 354 -23.13 -9.34 23.11
C ALA A 354 -22.71 -10.71 23.71
N ASP A 355 -22.88 -11.78 22.94
CA ASP A 355 -22.66 -13.15 23.39
C ASP A 355 -21.24 -13.67 23.13
N LEU A 356 -20.43 -12.97 22.31
CA LEU A 356 -19.10 -13.45 21.93
C LEU A 356 -18.11 -13.37 23.11
N ASN A 357 -18.08 -12.24 23.82
CA ASN A 357 -17.13 -12.03 24.91
C ASN A 357 -17.67 -11.03 25.95
N ARG A 358 -17.99 -11.53 27.15
CA ARG A 358 -18.52 -10.72 28.28
C ARG A 358 -17.59 -9.61 28.73
N SER A 359 -16.27 -9.80 28.62
CA SER A 359 -15.30 -8.76 28.99
C SER A 359 -15.34 -7.61 27.99
N ASN A 360 -15.44 -7.91 26.68
CA ASN A 360 -15.53 -6.89 25.63
C ASN A 360 -16.83 -6.09 25.74
N THR A 361 -17.95 -6.74 26.05
CA THR A 361 -19.24 -6.05 26.21
C THR A 361 -19.28 -5.19 27.47
N HIS A 362 -18.74 -5.68 28.58
CA HIS A 362 -18.56 -4.85 29.77
C HIS A 362 -17.68 -3.62 29.47
N TRP A 363 -16.55 -3.82 28.78
CA TRP A 363 -15.68 -2.72 28.37
C TRP A 363 -16.39 -1.71 27.47
N ALA A 364 -17.11 -2.17 26.46
CA ALA A 364 -17.88 -1.32 25.54
C ALA A 364 -18.92 -0.48 26.31
N SER A 365 -19.67 -1.08 27.24
CA SER A 365 -20.65 -0.36 28.06
C SER A 365 -20.00 0.74 28.90
N VAL A 366 -18.85 0.46 29.53
CA VAL A 366 -18.09 1.47 30.29
C VAL A 366 -17.61 2.57 29.38
N ARG A 367 -17.05 2.22 28.21
CA ARG A 367 -16.47 3.18 27.28
C ARG A 367 -17.51 4.08 26.63
N ILE A 368 -18.69 3.56 26.29
CA ILE A 368 -19.85 4.36 25.87
C ILE A 368 -20.14 5.44 26.92
N GLY A 369 -20.27 5.07 28.19
CA GLY A 369 -20.53 6.02 29.27
C GLY A 369 -19.43 7.07 29.45
N GLN A 370 -18.19 6.77 29.08
CA GLN A 370 -17.08 7.74 29.06
C GLN A 370 -17.16 8.66 27.85
N LEU A 371 -17.44 8.12 26.66
CA LEU A 371 -17.53 8.86 25.39
C LEU A 371 -18.81 9.69 25.25
N THR A 372 -19.82 9.48 26.10
CA THR A 372 -21.03 10.31 26.13
C THR A 372 -20.98 11.43 27.17
N ARG A 373 -19.98 11.44 28.07
CA ARG A 373 -19.79 12.55 29.03
C ARG A 373 -19.16 13.76 28.34
N GLU A 374 -19.61 14.94 28.74
CA GLU A 374 -19.19 16.22 28.14
C GLU A 374 -17.74 16.58 28.50
N GLU A 375 -17.29 16.21 29.70
CA GLU A 375 -15.92 16.44 30.21
C GLU A 375 -14.83 15.73 29.41
N THR A 376 -15.17 14.67 28.67
CA THR A 376 -14.22 13.95 27.82
C THR A 376 -14.30 14.39 26.37
N ARG A 377 -15.16 15.36 25.99
CA ARG A 377 -15.48 15.75 24.60
C ARG A 377 -14.24 15.99 23.73
N HIS A 378 -13.17 16.48 24.34
CA HIS A 378 -11.89 16.76 23.72
C HIS A 378 -10.89 15.60 23.93
N ALA A 379 -10.19 15.20 22.87
CA ALA A 379 -9.16 14.16 22.95
C ALA A 379 -7.99 14.64 23.86
N PRO A 380 -7.23 13.74 24.50
CA PRO A 380 -6.00 14.12 25.20
C PRO A 380 -5.00 14.71 24.20
N GLY A 381 -4.93 16.05 24.11
CA GLY A 381 -4.14 16.76 23.11
C GLY A 381 -4.90 17.84 22.35
N ASP A 382 -6.23 17.82 22.39
CA ASP A 382 -7.03 18.96 21.98
C ASP A 382 -6.80 20.08 23.00
N THR A 383 -6.06 21.11 22.58
CA THR A 383 -6.06 22.37 23.30
C THR A 383 -7.47 22.89 23.28
N VAL A 384 -8.20 22.66 24.37
CA VAL A 384 -9.37 23.46 24.71
C VAL A 384 -8.82 24.88 24.77
N SER A 385 -8.98 25.61 23.67
CA SER A 385 -8.84 27.05 23.67
C SER A 385 -9.79 27.45 24.78
N GLN A 386 -9.26 27.85 25.94
CA GLN A 386 -10.05 28.37 27.03
C GLN A 386 -10.89 29.46 26.40
N GLU A 387 -12.15 29.15 26.10
CA GLU A 387 -13.17 30.16 26.00
C GLU A 387 -13.06 30.86 27.33
N ARG A 388 -12.49 32.05 27.22
CA ARG A 388 -12.31 33.03 28.26
C ARG A 388 -13.70 33.13 28.88
N TYR A 389 -13.91 32.42 29.99
CA TYR A 389 -14.95 32.76 30.94
C TYR A 389 -14.61 34.20 31.31
N GLU A 390 -15.21 35.15 30.59
CA GLU A 390 -15.37 36.50 31.06
C GLU A 390 -16.01 36.32 32.42
N SER A 391 -15.20 36.54 33.44
CA SER A 391 -15.62 36.56 34.82
C SER A 391 -16.73 37.60 34.93
N GLU A 392 -17.99 37.15 34.89
CA GLU A 392 -19.08 37.99 35.31
C GLU A 392 -18.75 38.45 36.74
N PRO A 393 -18.72 39.76 36.99
CA PRO A 393 -18.36 40.27 38.30
C PRO A 393 -19.38 39.77 39.32
N PHE A 394 -18.87 39.11 40.36
CA PHE A 394 -19.64 38.72 41.53
C PHE A 394 -20.48 39.91 42.03
N PRO A 395 -21.81 39.78 42.14
CA PRO A 395 -22.62 40.81 42.78
C PRO A 395 -22.24 40.87 44.26
N MET A 396 -21.60 41.97 44.65
CA MET A 396 -21.34 42.28 46.06
C MET A 396 -22.68 42.45 46.79
N PRO A 397 -22.85 41.87 47.98
CA PRO A 397 -24.05 42.09 48.77
C PRO A 397 -24.15 43.55 49.20
N ALA A 398 -25.34 44.13 49.03
CA ALA A 398 -25.65 45.49 49.43
C ALA A 398 -25.41 45.69 50.94
N GLU A 399 -24.74 46.78 51.29
CA GLU A 399 -24.57 47.26 52.65
C GLU A 399 -25.94 47.45 53.31
N GLY A 400 -26.24 46.59 54.28
CA GLY A 400 -27.37 46.73 55.18
C GLY A 400 -27.05 47.77 56.24
N SER A 401 -27.80 48.87 56.17
CA SER A 401 -27.94 49.93 57.16
C SER A 401 -28.11 49.40 58.59
N LEU A 402 -27.23 49.87 59.47
CA LEU A 402 -27.42 49.90 60.92
C LEU A 402 -28.60 50.81 61.26
N GLU A 403 -29.68 50.25 61.80
CA GLU A 403 -30.59 50.96 62.68
C GLU A 403 -30.83 50.14 63.96
N GLN A 404 -30.65 50.87 65.08
CA GLN A 404 -30.86 50.59 66.50
C GLN A 404 -29.79 49.81 67.27
#